data_AF-A0A016VFK7-F1
#
_entry.id   AF-A0A016VFK7-F1
#
_cell.length_a   1.000
_cell.length_b   1.000
_cell.length_c   1.000
_cell.angle_alpha   90.00
_cell.angle_beta   90.00
_cell.angle_gamma   90.00
#
_symmetry.space_group_name_H-M   'P 1'
#
loop_
_entity.id
_entity.type
_entity.pdbx_description
1 polymer ?
#
loop_
_entity_poly.entity_id
_entity_poly.type
_entity_poly.pdbx_seq_one_letter_code
_entity_poly.pdbx_strand_id
1 'polypeptide(L)'
;MWITSGIGIVFLLFAYAEAQTWMTGDNSTVVGCSTHCSLDDHDLSCWNSTLNFFSKVLIGQLRHYIAVQVDIDQWHRRHGKPDGQDMDEVASQITYSFLSELKPKDIILDTTVTEVAKVLSGRIRNVSDHVITWVPHFQCPIPCEYRRNNFRNLMIASMILNVCMVLVVIPFIVRLIRYQSGWSSETRLINS
;
A
#
# COMPACT_ATOMS: atom_id res chain seq x y z
N MET A 1 -18.21 1.97 -38.43
CA MET A 1 -16.87 2.53 -38.16
C MET A 1 -16.75 3.27 -36.82
N TRP A 2 -17.83 3.46 -36.06
CA TRP A 2 -17.81 4.18 -34.77
C TRP A 2 -17.55 3.30 -33.55
N ILE A 3 -17.81 1.99 -33.62
CA ILE A 3 -17.67 1.06 -32.49
C ILE A 3 -16.19 0.72 -32.21
N THR A 4 -15.34 0.68 -33.24
CA THR A 4 -13.91 0.36 -33.08
C THR A 4 -13.10 1.50 -32.44
N SER A 5 -13.54 2.75 -32.60
CA SER A 5 -12.88 3.92 -31.99
C SER A 5 -13.17 4.04 -30.49
N GLY A 6 -14.39 3.67 -30.06
CA GLY A 6 -14.78 3.69 -28.64
C GLY A 6 -14.06 2.65 -27.78
N ILE A 7 -13.81 1.45 -28.33
CA ILE A 7 -13.12 0.37 -27.61
C ILE A 7 -11.65 0.71 -27.33
N GLY A 8 -10.97 1.37 -28.28
CA GLY A 8 -9.58 1.80 -28.09
C GLY A 8 -9.42 2.86 -26.99
N ILE A 9 -10.37 3.79 -26.88
CA ILE A 9 -10.38 4.83 -25.84
C ILE A 9 -10.65 4.20 -24.46
N VAL A 10 -11.54 3.22 -24.36
CA VAL A 10 -11.79 2.49 -23.10
C VAL A 10 -10.55 1.69 -22.66
N PHE A 11 -9.86 1.02 -23.59
CA PHE A 11 -8.60 0.32 -23.27
C PHE A 11 -7.48 1.26 -22.83
N LEU A 12 -7.36 2.43 -23.45
CA LEU A 12 -6.40 3.46 -23.05
C LEU A 12 -6.72 4.04 -21.67
N LEU A 13 -7.99 4.25 -21.34
CA LEU A 13 -8.42 4.72 -20.02
C LEU A 13 -8.19 3.67 -18.92
N PHE A 14 -8.40 2.38 -19.20
CA PHE A 14 -8.07 1.29 -18.26
C PHE A 14 -6.55 1.14 -18.05
N ALA A 15 -5.75 1.27 -19.11
CA ALA A 15 -4.29 1.25 -18.99
C ALA A 15 -3.75 2.46 -18.21
N TYR A 16 -4.39 3.63 -18.33
CA TYR A 16 -4.05 4.82 -17.55
C TYR A 16 -4.46 4.71 -16.07
N ALA A 17 -5.60 4.07 -15.77
CA ALA A 17 -6.06 3.86 -14.39
C ALA A 17 -5.14 2.88 -13.62
N GLU A 18 -4.61 1.87 -14.30
CA GLU A 18 -3.67 0.89 -13.77
C GLU A 18 -2.21 1.38 -13.71
N ALA A 19 -1.92 2.56 -14.31
CA ALA A 19 -0.62 3.22 -14.25
C ALA A 19 -0.46 4.13 -13.01
N GLN A 20 -1.41 4.11 -12.07
CA GLN A 20 -1.14 4.55 -10.71
C GLN A 20 -0.12 3.59 -10.12
N THR A 21 1.14 3.99 -10.20
CA THR A 21 2.27 3.30 -9.60
C THR A 21 1.97 3.05 -8.13
N TRP A 22 1.54 1.83 -7.81
CA TRP A 22 1.51 1.23 -6.47
C TRP A 22 2.92 1.08 -5.86
N MET A 23 3.89 1.86 -6.34
CA MET A 23 5.10 2.20 -5.62
C MET A 23 4.79 3.31 -4.61
N THR A 24 3.78 3.12 -3.77
CA THR A 24 3.70 3.82 -2.49
C THR A 24 4.66 3.11 -1.54
N GLY A 25 5.91 3.49 -1.67
CA GLY A 25 7.03 3.01 -0.86
C GLY A 25 8.24 3.86 -1.19
N ASP A 26 8.18 5.16 -0.88
CA ASP A 26 9.34 6.05 -0.94
C ASP A 26 10.49 5.40 -0.21
N ASN A 27 11.55 5.07 -0.95
CA ASN A 27 12.87 4.66 -0.45
C ASN A 27 12.91 3.53 0.62
N SER A 28 11.77 2.90 0.90
CA SER A 28 11.54 1.97 2.02
C SER A 28 11.47 0.53 1.54
N THR A 29 11.33 0.32 0.22
CA THR A 29 11.44 -1.01 -0.38
C THR A 29 12.89 -1.47 -0.33
N VAL A 30 13.17 -2.47 0.50
CA VAL A 30 14.47 -3.15 0.54
C VAL A 30 14.38 -4.39 -0.33
N VAL A 31 15.11 -4.39 -1.44
CA VAL A 31 15.18 -5.53 -2.35
C VAL A 31 16.03 -6.62 -1.71
N GLY A 32 15.56 -7.87 -1.73
CA GLY A 32 16.30 -9.02 -1.20
C GLY A 32 16.07 -9.30 0.29
N CYS A 33 15.12 -8.63 0.94
CA CYS A 33 14.66 -9.03 2.27
C CYS A 33 13.95 -10.39 2.21
N SER A 34 14.22 -11.27 3.18
CA SER A 34 13.52 -12.55 3.33
C SER A 34 13.29 -12.89 4.79
N THR A 35 12.13 -13.51 5.07
CA THR A 35 11.79 -14.13 6.36
C THR A 35 12.31 -15.57 6.46
N HIS A 36 12.92 -16.08 5.38
CA HIS A 36 13.41 -17.46 5.25
C HIS A 36 14.95 -17.54 5.26
N CYS A 37 15.66 -16.52 5.76
CA CYS A 37 17.11 -16.62 5.94
C CYS A 37 17.45 -17.80 6.87
N SER A 38 18.47 -18.59 6.51
CA SER A 38 18.91 -19.75 7.26
C SER A 38 20.14 -19.43 8.10
N LEU A 39 20.34 -20.21 9.18
CA LEU A 39 21.59 -20.22 9.93
C LEU A 39 22.72 -20.88 9.13
N ASP A 40 22.36 -21.75 8.18
CA ASP A 40 23.30 -22.48 7.32
C ASP A 40 23.63 -21.73 6.01
N ASP A 41 23.13 -20.50 5.84
CA ASP A 41 23.41 -19.68 4.66
C ASP A 41 24.92 -19.40 4.54
N HIS A 42 25.45 -19.49 3.32
CA HIS A 42 26.88 -19.31 3.06
C HIS A 42 27.40 -17.89 3.34
N ASP A 43 26.52 -16.89 3.33
CA ASP A 43 26.86 -15.50 3.63
C ASP A 43 25.76 -14.77 4.42
N LEU A 44 26.09 -13.57 4.90
CA LEU A 44 25.18 -12.72 5.67
C LEU A 44 24.29 -11.82 4.79
N SER A 45 24.27 -12.00 3.46
CA SER A 45 23.58 -11.07 2.55
C SER A 45 22.06 -11.04 2.79
N CYS A 46 21.46 -12.21 3.05
CA CYS A 46 20.05 -12.35 3.41
C CYS A 46 19.76 -11.61 4.73
N TRP A 47 20.50 -11.92 5.78
CA TRP A 47 20.34 -11.32 7.11
C TRP A 47 20.56 -9.80 7.11
N ASN A 48 21.58 -9.32 6.40
CA ASN A 48 21.87 -7.88 6.29
C ASN A 48 20.74 -7.13 5.57
N SER A 49 20.18 -7.72 4.51
CA SER A 49 19.04 -7.11 3.80
C SER A 49 17.79 -7.09 4.67
N THR A 50 17.53 -8.18 5.41
CA THR A 50 16.42 -8.27 6.35
C THR A 50 16.57 -7.30 7.53
N LEU A 51 17.77 -7.14 8.08
CA LEU A 51 18.05 -6.16 9.13
C LEU A 51 17.85 -4.73 8.64
N ASN A 52 18.28 -4.40 7.42
CA ASN A 52 18.08 -3.09 6.82
C ASN A 52 16.58 -2.78 6.66
N PHE A 53 15.78 -3.77 6.23
CA PHE A 53 14.32 -3.65 6.18
C PHE A 53 13.73 -3.28 7.54
N PHE A 54 13.99 -4.09 8.58
CA PHE A 54 13.43 -3.82 9.91
C PHE A 54 13.91 -2.49 10.49
N SER A 55 15.14 -2.09 10.21
CA SER A 55 15.68 -0.79 10.65
C SER A 55 14.91 0.39 10.02
N LYS A 56 14.61 0.32 8.71
CA LYS A 56 13.80 1.33 8.02
C LYS A 56 12.36 1.35 8.53
N VAL A 57 11.75 0.18 8.70
CA VAL A 57 10.38 0.06 9.22
C VAL A 57 10.29 0.60 10.64
N LEU A 58 11.21 0.23 11.54
CA LEU A 58 11.23 0.69 12.93
C LEU A 58 11.25 2.21 13.01
N ILE A 59 12.20 2.86 12.33
CA ILE A 59 12.27 4.33 12.32
C ILE A 59 11.03 4.95 11.66
N GLY A 60 10.48 4.34 10.61
CA GLY A 60 9.24 4.78 9.98
C GLY A 60 8.06 4.75 10.96
N GLN A 61 7.90 3.66 11.71
CA GLN A 61 6.83 3.51 12.69
C GLN A 61 6.98 4.50 13.85
N LEU A 62 8.21 4.71 14.36
CA LEU A 62 8.45 5.70 15.41
C LEU A 62 8.10 7.13 14.94
N ARG A 63 8.48 7.50 13.72
CA ARG A 63 8.10 8.80 13.12
C ARG A 63 6.59 8.95 13.01
N HIS A 64 5.91 7.90 12.55
CA HIS A 64 4.47 7.91 12.38
C HIS A 64 3.73 7.99 13.71
N TYR A 65 4.19 7.25 14.72
CA TYR A 65 3.65 7.32 16.06
C TYR A 65 3.71 8.74 16.63
N ILE A 66 4.88 9.40 16.53
CA ILE A 66 5.05 10.79 16.98
C ILE A 66 4.11 11.73 16.21
N ALA A 67 4.04 11.57 14.89
CA ALA A 67 3.18 12.39 14.04
C ALA A 67 1.70 12.34 14.48
N VAL A 68 1.16 11.14 14.68
CA VAL A 68 -0.23 10.96 15.09
C VAL A 68 -0.50 11.59 16.45
N GLN A 69 0.43 11.44 17.40
CA GLN A 69 0.29 12.06 18.74
C GLN A 69 0.25 13.59 18.65
N VAL A 70 1.11 14.18 17.81
CA VAL A 70 1.11 15.63 17.58
C VAL A 70 -0.17 16.09 16.88
N ASP A 71 -0.67 15.35 15.89
CA ASP A 71 -1.93 15.68 15.21
C ASP A 71 -3.13 15.65 16.17
N ILE A 72 -3.14 14.70 17.12
CA ILE A 72 -4.16 14.62 18.17
C ILE A 72 -4.09 15.85 19.08
N ASP A 73 -2.90 16.28 19.51
CA ASP A 73 -2.74 17.50 20.31
C ASP A 73 -3.23 18.75 19.55
N GLN A 74 -2.83 18.88 18.28
CA GLN A 74 -3.27 19.98 17.42
C GLN A 74 -4.80 19.98 17.22
N TRP A 75 -5.41 18.81 17.12
CA TRP A 75 -6.86 18.69 17.07
C TRP A 75 -7.51 19.23 18.35
N HIS A 76 -7.00 18.87 19.54
CA HIS A 76 -7.50 19.41 20.81
C HIS A 76 -7.37 20.94 20.90
N ARG A 77 -6.24 21.50 20.46
CA ARG A 77 -6.01 22.95 20.37
C ARG A 77 -7.05 23.67 19.54
N ARG A 78 -7.48 23.05 18.44
CA ARG A 78 -8.51 23.59 17.53
C ARG A 78 -9.95 23.36 18.01
N HIS A 79 -10.16 22.51 19.03
CA HIS A 79 -11.49 22.08 19.49
C HIS A 79 -11.69 22.29 21.00
N GLY A 80 -11.47 23.51 21.48
CA GLY A 80 -11.88 23.91 22.84
C GLY A 80 -10.88 23.65 23.97
N LYS A 81 -9.66 23.18 23.66
CA LYS A 81 -8.54 23.10 24.62
C LYS A 81 -7.31 23.83 24.07
N PRO A 82 -7.22 25.17 24.16
CA PRO A 82 -6.15 25.95 23.50
C PRO A 82 -4.74 25.56 23.93
N ASP A 83 -4.58 25.07 25.17
CA ASP A 83 -3.30 24.61 25.71
C ASP A 83 -2.91 23.19 25.22
N GLY A 84 -3.81 22.50 24.52
CA GLY A 84 -3.60 21.15 24.00
C GLY A 84 -3.96 20.05 25.00
N GLN A 85 -3.26 18.92 24.90
CA GLN A 85 -3.32 17.81 25.84
C GLN A 85 -2.38 18.02 27.03
N ASP A 86 -2.71 17.38 28.16
CA ASP A 86 -1.76 17.23 29.26
C ASP A 86 -0.66 16.24 28.83
N MET A 87 0.52 16.78 28.54
CA MET A 87 1.65 16.00 28.04
C MET A 87 2.21 15.02 29.08
N ASP A 88 2.01 15.27 30.37
CA ASP A 88 2.42 14.35 31.44
C ASP A 88 1.45 13.16 31.53
N GLU A 89 0.15 13.42 31.37
CA GLU A 89 -0.85 12.36 31.20
C GLU A 89 -0.57 11.52 29.95
N VAL A 90 -0.35 12.16 28.80
CA VAL A 90 -0.02 11.48 27.53
C VAL A 90 1.24 10.61 27.69
N ALA A 91 2.31 11.11 28.33
CA ALA A 91 3.52 10.32 28.58
C ALA A 91 3.25 9.07 29.42
N SER A 92 2.39 9.18 30.45
CA SER A 92 1.99 8.04 31.28
C SER A 92 1.16 7.02 30.49
N GLN A 93 0.24 7.48 29.64
CA GLN A 93 -0.60 6.62 28.79
C GLN A 93 0.22 5.89 27.72
N ILE A 94 1.20 6.57 27.10
CA ILE A 94 2.13 5.95 26.14
C ILE A 94 2.89 4.81 26.82
N THR A 95 3.44 5.07 28.02
CA THR A 95 4.20 4.07 28.78
C THR A 95 3.34 2.87 29.13
N TYR A 96 2.13 3.11 29.66
CA TYR A 96 1.19 2.05 29.99
C TYR A 96 0.81 1.22 28.76
N SER A 97 0.51 1.88 27.64
CA SER A 97 0.12 1.21 26.39
C SER A 97 1.24 0.31 25.86
N PHE A 98 2.50 0.77 25.90
CA PHE A 98 3.61 -0.07 25.45
C PHE A 98 3.87 -1.25 26.39
N LEU A 99 3.73 -1.05 27.70
CA LEU A 99 3.87 -2.13 28.68
C LEU A 99 2.76 -3.18 28.53
N SER A 100 1.54 -2.79 28.14
CA SER A 100 0.45 -3.74 27.92
C SER A 100 0.62 -4.63 26.68
N GLU A 101 1.48 -4.24 25.74
CA GLU A 101 1.80 -5.04 24.54
C GLU A 101 2.90 -6.08 24.80
N LEU A 102 3.61 -5.99 25.93
CA LEU A 102 4.66 -6.95 26.29
C LEU A 102 4.06 -8.32 26.62
N LYS A 103 4.63 -9.37 26.02
CA LYS A 103 4.24 -10.76 26.30
C LYS A 103 5.14 -11.38 27.38
N PRO A 104 4.68 -12.43 28.09
CA PRO A 104 5.55 -13.17 28.99
C PRO A 104 6.75 -13.75 28.24
N LYS A 105 7.97 -13.52 28.76
CA LYS A 105 9.25 -13.95 28.17
C LYS A 105 9.59 -13.27 26.82
N ASP A 106 9.25 -12.00 26.68
CA ASP A 106 9.67 -11.21 25.52
C ASP A 106 11.19 -10.95 25.52
N ILE A 107 11.74 -10.62 24.35
CA ILE A 107 13.15 -10.21 24.18
C ILE A 107 13.35 -8.79 24.73
N ILE A 108 12.30 -7.96 24.69
CA ILE A 108 12.32 -6.59 25.20
C ILE A 108 11.88 -6.59 26.66
N LEU A 109 12.68 -5.93 27.51
CA LEU A 109 12.38 -5.76 28.93
C LEU A 109 11.50 -4.52 29.16
N ASP A 110 10.74 -4.55 30.25
CA ASP A 110 9.94 -3.43 30.76
C ASP A 110 10.73 -2.12 30.84
N THR A 111 11.95 -2.18 31.40
CA THR A 111 12.88 -1.03 31.51
C THR A 111 13.23 -0.42 30.15
N THR A 112 13.42 -1.25 29.13
CA THR A 112 13.73 -0.77 27.77
C THR A 112 12.51 -0.08 27.16
N VAL A 113 11.32 -0.66 27.34
CA VAL A 113 10.06 -0.09 26.87
C VAL A 113 9.79 1.26 27.54
N THR A 114 9.99 1.36 28.86
CA THR A 114 9.81 2.62 29.59
C THR A 114 10.74 3.71 29.08
N GLU A 115 12.01 3.41 28.82
CA GLU A 115 12.95 4.39 28.25
C GLU A 115 12.56 4.81 26.83
N VAL A 116 12.14 3.87 25.97
CA VAL A 116 11.64 4.20 24.62
C VAL A 116 10.40 5.11 24.70
N ALA A 117 9.44 4.77 25.56
CA ALA A 117 8.24 5.59 25.77
C ALA A 117 8.59 7.00 26.23
N LYS A 118 9.56 7.14 27.14
CA LYS A 118 10.05 8.43 27.65
C LYS A 118 10.75 9.27 26.56
N VAL A 119 11.56 8.63 25.72
CA VAL A 119 12.22 9.33 24.59
C VAL A 119 11.18 9.82 23.58
N LEU A 120 10.17 9.00 23.26
CA LEU A 120 9.12 9.37 22.33
C LEU A 120 8.22 10.47 22.88
N SER A 121 7.76 10.37 24.13
CA SER A 121 6.91 11.38 24.77
C SER A 121 7.64 12.72 24.91
N GLY A 122 8.92 12.70 25.27
CA GLY A 122 9.76 13.90 25.28
C GLY A 122 9.88 14.54 23.90
N ARG A 123 9.98 13.74 22.83
CA ARG A 123 10.00 14.27 21.46
C ARG A 123 8.64 14.84 21.04
N ILE A 124 7.54 14.18 21.40
CA ILE A 124 6.17 14.66 21.12
C ILE A 124 5.96 16.01 21.77
N ARG A 125 6.26 16.16 23.07
CA ARG A 125 6.15 17.43 23.81
C ARG A 125 6.87 18.58 23.09
N ASN A 126 8.14 18.38 22.76
CA ASN A 126 8.96 19.39 22.08
C ASN A 126 8.45 19.76 20.67
N VAL A 127 7.85 18.80 19.96
CA VAL A 127 7.31 19.03 18.61
C VAL A 127 5.90 19.65 18.66
N SER A 128 5.12 19.37 19.70
CA SER A 128 3.74 19.85 19.82
C SER A 128 3.60 21.31 20.26
N ASP A 129 4.65 21.89 20.86
CA ASP A 129 4.65 23.25 21.40
C ASP A 129 4.45 24.36 20.34
N HIS A 130 4.45 24.02 19.04
CA HIS A 130 4.17 24.95 17.95
C HIS A 130 3.09 24.40 17.01
N VAL A 131 2.32 25.29 16.37
CA VAL A 131 1.29 24.92 15.39
C VAL A 131 1.98 24.40 14.13
N ILE A 132 1.90 23.09 13.91
CA ILE A 132 2.40 22.46 12.70
C ILE A 132 1.35 22.61 11.59
N THR A 133 1.80 23.13 10.44
CA THR A 133 0.96 23.33 9.24
C THR A 133 1.13 22.24 8.20
N TRP A 134 2.10 21.33 8.37
CA TRP A 134 2.34 20.22 7.45
C TRP A 134 1.94 18.88 8.07
N VAL A 135 1.25 18.04 7.29
CA VAL A 135 1.05 16.64 7.65
C VAL A 135 2.30 15.86 7.24
N PRO A 136 2.96 15.14 8.16
CA PRO A 136 4.11 14.33 7.80
C PRO A 136 3.69 13.24 6.81
N HIS A 137 4.49 13.09 5.74
CA HIS A 137 4.24 12.09 4.71
C HIS A 137 4.17 10.69 5.32
N PHE A 138 3.09 9.96 5.03
CA PHE A 138 2.84 8.63 5.56
C PHE A 138 2.75 7.62 4.43
N GLN A 139 3.39 6.46 4.61
CA GLN A 139 3.25 5.30 3.74
C GLN A 139 3.35 4.05 4.60
N CYS A 140 2.39 3.14 4.43
CA CYS A 140 2.42 1.84 5.10
C CYS A 140 3.63 1.04 4.60
N PRO A 141 4.40 0.38 5.48
CA PRO A 141 5.52 -0.44 5.05
C PRO A 141 5.01 -1.58 4.17
N ILE A 142 5.64 -1.75 3.01
CA ILE A 142 5.43 -2.92 2.16
C ILE A 142 6.06 -4.14 2.85
N PRO A 143 5.46 -5.35 2.82
CA PRO A 143 6.03 -6.51 3.46
C PRO A 143 7.43 -6.86 2.90
N CYS A 144 8.29 -7.38 3.77
CA CYS A 144 9.67 -7.80 3.46
C CYS A 144 9.74 -8.69 2.20
N GLU A 145 8.87 -9.71 2.11
CA GLU A 145 8.80 -10.63 0.97
C GLU A 145 7.71 -10.25 -0.05
N TYR A 146 7.60 -8.96 -0.38
CA TYR A 146 6.63 -8.56 -1.39
C TYR A 146 7.03 -9.06 -2.78
N ARG A 147 6.35 -10.12 -3.24
CA ARG A 147 6.62 -10.79 -4.53
C ARG A 147 6.01 -10.04 -5.71
N ARG A 148 6.50 -8.80 -5.91
CA ARG A 148 6.10 -7.85 -6.95
C ARG A 148 5.96 -8.45 -8.34
N ASN A 149 6.91 -9.31 -8.71
CA ASN A 149 6.97 -9.90 -10.04
C ASN A 149 5.75 -10.79 -10.33
N ASN A 150 5.18 -11.46 -9.33
CA ASN A 150 4.02 -12.32 -9.54
C ASN A 150 2.77 -11.48 -9.86
N PHE A 151 2.52 -10.44 -9.07
CA PHE A 151 1.40 -9.52 -9.31
C PHE A 151 1.51 -8.86 -10.69
N ARG A 152 2.70 -8.32 -11.01
CA ARG A 152 2.95 -7.71 -12.32
C ARG A 152 2.75 -8.69 -13.47
N ASN A 153 3.26 -9.92 -13.35
CA ASN A 153 3.13 -10.91 -14.40
C ASN A 153 1.68 -11.38 -14.58
N LEU A 154 0.92 -11.55 -13.49
CA LEU A 154 -0.50 -11.90 -13.54
C LEU A 154 -1.34 -10.78 -14.17
N MET A 155 -1.05 -9.53 -13.84
CA MET A 155 -1.70 -8.37 -14.42
C MET A 155 -1.45 -8.28 -15.93
N ILE A 156 -0.20 -8.45 -16.36
CA ILE A 156 0.17 -8.50 -17.78
C ILE A 156 -0.54 -9.65 -18.48
N ALA A 157 -0.54 -10.85 -17.89
CA ALA A 157 -1.23 -12.02 -18.46
C ALA A 157 -2.74 -11.79 -18.60
N SER A 158 -3.38 -11.18 -17.60
CA SER A 158 -4.80 -10.81 -17.64
C SER A 158 -5.11 -9.81 -18.75
N MET A 159 -4.28 -8.77 -18.91
CA MET A 159 -4.43 -7.79 -20.00
C MET A 159 -4.31 -8.47 -21.38
N ILE A 160 -3.33 -9.35 -21.57
CA ILE A 160 -3.15 -10.10 -22.82
C ILE A 160 -4.39 -10.97 -23.11
N LEU A 161 -4.87 -11.73 -22.11
CA LEU A 161 -6.03 -12.60 -22.27
C LEU A 161 -7.29 -11.81 -22.66
N ASN A 162 -7.52 -10.65 -22.05
CA ASN A 162 -8.64 -9.78 -22.40
C ASN A 162 -8.54 -9.28 -23.85
N VAL A 163 -7.36 -8.86 -24.29
CA VAL A 163 -7.14 -8.44 -25.69
C VAL A 163 -7.38 -9.61 -26.65
N CYS A 164 -6.86 -10.80 -26.35
CA CYS A 164 -7.10 -12.00 -27.17
C CYS A 164 -8.59 -12.35 -27.25
N MET A 165 -9.33 -12.26 -26.14
CA MET A 165 -10.78 -12.48 -26.13
C MET A 165 -11.50 -11.51 -27.07
N VAL A 166 -11.19 -10.22 -27.01
CA VAL A 166 -11.79 -9.20 -27.90
C VAL A 166 -11.48 -9.51 -29.37
N LEU A 167 -10.23 -9.90 -29.68
CA LEU A 167 -9.81 -10.24 -31.03
C LEU A 167 -10.50 -11.49 -31.59
N VAL A 168 -10.94 -12.43 -30.76
CA VAL A 168 -11.64 -13.64 -31.20
C VAL A 168 -13.15 -13.42 -31.26
N VAL A 169 -13.73 -12.79 -30.24
CA VAL A 169 -15.18 -12.63 -30.10
C VAL A 169 -15.74 -11.66 -31.14
N ILE A 170 -15.08 -10.52 -31.41
CA ILE A 170 -15.56 -9.54 -32.39
C ILE A 170 -15.70 -10.16 -33.80
N PRO A 171 -14.68 -10.78 -34.41
CA PRO A 171 -14.84 -11.35 -35.75
C PRO A 171 -15.82 -12.52 -35.77
N PHE A 172 -15.94 -13.29 -34.69
CA PHE A 172 -16.94 -14.35 -34.58
C PHE A 172 -18.37 -13.80 -34.61
N ILE A 173 -18.67 -12.76 -33.83
CA ILE A 173 -19.98 -12.08 -33.85
C ILE A 173 -20.26 -11.47 -35.23
N VAL A 174 -19.27 -10.81 -35.85
CA VAL A 174 -19.45 -10.23 -37.20
C VAL A 174 -19.77 -11.32 -38.23
N ARG A 175 -19.10 -12.48 -38.17
CA ARG A 175 -19.40 -13.62 -39.04
C ARG A 175 -20.82 -14.14 -38.83
N LEU A 176 -21.26 -14.29 -37.58
CA LEU A 176 -22.61 -14.74 -37.26
C LEU A 176 -23.69 -13.78 -37.78
N ILE A 177 -23.52 -12.47 -37.58
CA ILE A 177 -24.47 -11.46 -38.09
C ILE A 177 -24.55 -11.52 -39.62
N ARG A 178 -23.40 -11.61 -40.31
CA ARG A 178 -23.38 -11.72 -41.77
C ARG A 178 -24.10 -12.98 -42.25
N TYR A 179 -23.87 -14.12 -41.59
CA TYR A 179 -24.56 -15.37 -41.92
C TYR A 179 -26.08 -15.26 -41.76
N GLN A 180 -26.56 -14.71 -40.64
CA GLN A 180 -28.00 -14.48 -40.43
C GLN A 180 -28.59 -13.50 -41.45
N SER A 181 -27.88 -12.42 -41.80
CA SER A 181 -28.36 -11.47 -42.81
C SER A 181 -28.48 -12.10 -44.20
N GLY A 182 -27.54 -12.97 -44.58
CA GLY A 182 -27.61 -13.74 -45.83
C GLY A 182 -28.83 -14.67 -45.83
N TRP A 183 -29.01 -15.44 -44.77
CA TRP A 183 -30.12 -16.38 -44.64
C TRP A 183 -31.50 -15.69 -44.61
N SER A 184 -31.60 -14.52 -43.98
CA SER A 184 -32.81 -13.69 -44.00
C SER A 184 -33.11 -13.11 -45.39
N SER A 185 -32.10 -12.88 -46.22
CA SER A 185 -32.31 -12.37 -47.58
C SER A 185 -32.78 -13.47 -48.54
N GLU A 186 -32.22 -14.67 -48.43
CA GLU A 186 -32.65 -15.84 -49.23
C GLU A 186 -34.09 -16.25 -48.92
N THR A 187 -34.47 -16.30 -47.64
CA THR A 187 -35.85 -16.63 -47.23
C THR A 187 -36.89 -15.61 -47.71
N ARG A 188 -36.53 -14.33 -47.88
CA ARG A 188 -37.44 -13.32 -48.47
C ARG A 188 -37.58 -13.45 -49.98
N LEU A 189 -36.54 -13.90 -50.68
CA LEU A 189 -36.60 -14.11 -52.13
C LEU A 189 -37.41 -15.36 -52.51
N ILE A 190 -37.44 -16.37 -51.64
CA ILE A 190 -38.20 -17.61 -51.86
C ILE A 190 -39.71 -17.42 -51.54
N ASN A 191 -40.06 -16.43 -50.70
CA ASN A 191 -41.43 -16.12 -50.30
C ASN A 191 -42.09 -14.97 -51.11
N SER A 192 -41.42 -14.45 -52.14
CA SER A 192 -41.96 -13.46 -53.11
C SER A 192 -42.28 -14.12 -54.43
#